data_AF-A0A1F9VS94-F1
#
_entry.id   AF-A0A1F9VS94-F1
#
_cell.length_a   1.000
_cell.length_b   1.000
_cell.length_c   1.000
_cell.angle_alpha   90.00
_cell.angle_beta   90.00
_cell.angle_gamma   90.00
#
_symmetry.space_group_name_H-M   'P 1'
#
loop_
_entity.id
_entity.type
_entity.pdbx_description
1 polymer ?
#
loop_
_entity_poly.entity_id
_entity_poly.type
_entity_poly.pdbx_seq_one_letter_code
_entity_poly.pdbx_strand_id
1 'polypeptide(L)'
;MIVTRRNLLILREFSWENKMPFYGSTKSMTREGAVASFGISFAEMGKAAALAAGALDSGGSLPETVFPAKTETTLNAAAAAKLGLEFPRSVLDEAGYLFP
;
A
#
# COMPACT_ATOMS: atom_id res chain seq x y z
N MET A 1 -6.13 17.40 3.04
CA MET A 1 -4.87 17.10 3.75
C MET A 1 -3.87 16.61 2.72
N ILE A 2 -2.77 17.32 2.46
CA ILE A 2 -1.77 16.87 1.48
C ILE A 2 -0.76 15.97 2.20
N VAL A 3 -0.75 14.69 1.85
CA VAL A 3 0.27 13.74 2.32
C VAL A 3 1.56 14.02 1.55
N THR A 4 2.46 14.80 2.14
CA THR A 4 3.80 15.03 1.61
C THR A 4 4.80 14.10 2.28
N ARG A 5 5.94 13.84 1.62
CA ARG A 5 7.04 13.07 2.21
C ARG A 5 7.49 13.65 3.55
N ARG A 6 7.60 14.97 3.66
CA ARG A 6 7.97 15.66 4.91
C ARG A 6 6.99 15.36 6.04
N ASN A 7 5.69 15.42 5.77
CA ASN A 7 4.67 15.14 6.79
C ASN A 7 4.69 13.66 7.21
N LEU A 8 4.96 12.74 6.27
CA LEU A 8 5.12 11.31 6.57
C LEU A 8 6.32 11.03 7.47
N LEU A 9 7.45 11.70 7.25
CA LEU A 9 8.64 11.53 8.09
C LEU A 9 8.41 12.00 9.52
N ILE A 10 7.74 13.15 9.70
CA ILE A 10 7.36 13.66 11.03
C ILE A 10 6.41 12.68 11.72
N LEU A 11 5.37 12.20 11.02
CA LEU A 11 4.43 11.23 11.57
C LEU A 11 5.13 9.92 11.98
N ARG A 12 6.04 9.43 11.13
CA ARG A 12 6.83 8.23 11.40
C ARG A 12 7.68 8.39 12.66
N GLU A 13 8.44 9.48 12.76
CA GLU A 13 9.32 9.73 13.91
C GLU A 13 8.52 9.80 15.20
N PHE A 14 7.45 10.59 15.21
CA PHE A 14 6.53 10.67 16.33
C PHE A 14 5.95 9.30 16.70
N SER A 15 5.51 8.52 15.71
CA SER A 15 4.92 7.20 15.94
C SER A 15 5.93 6.22 16.53
N TRP A 16 7.15 6.18 15.98
CA TRP A 16 8.22 5.31 16.46
C TRP A 16 8.69 5.65 17.88
N GLU A 17 8.84 6.93 18.19
CA GLU A 17 9.21 7.39 19.54
C GLU A 17 8.15 7.01 20.59
N ASN A 18 6.88 7.03 20.21
CA ASN A 18 5.77 6.68 21.08
C ASN A 18 5.39 5.18 21.01
N LYS A 19 6.19 4.35 20.34
CA LYS A 19 5.92 2.91 20.16
C LYS A 19 4.55 2.61 19.57
N MET A 20 4.05 3.52 18.73
CA MET A 20 2.79 3.37 18.02
C MET A 20 3.04 2.88 16.59
N PRO A 21 2.48 1.73 16.18
CA PRO A 21 2.47 1.36 14.77
C PRO A 21 1.53 2.28 13.99
N PHE A 22 2.01 2.83 12.88
CA PHE A 22 1.15 3.56 11.95
C PHE A 22 0.98 2.79 10.64
N TYR A 23 -0.20 2.93 10.05
CA TYR A 23 -0.64 2.21 8.86
C TYR A 23 -0.87 3.18 7.70
N GLY A 24 -0.48 2.78 6.50
CA GLY A 24 -0.67 3.55 5.27
C GLY A 24 -1.77 3.00 4.37
N SER A 25 -2.23 3.82 3.43
CA SER A 25 -3.15 3.40 2.36
C SER A 25 -2.44 3.03 1.06
N THR A 26 -1.11 3.20 1.00
CA THR A 26 -0.32 2.93 -0.20
C THR A 26 1.03 2.32 0.14
N LYS A 27 1.54 1.49 -0.78
CA LYS A 27 2.87 0.88 -0.71
C LYS A 27 4.00 1.87 -0.44
N SER A 28 3.90 3.08 -0.98
CA SER A 28 4.88 4.15 -0.77
C SER A 28 4.95 4.59 0.70
N MET A 29 3.85 4.56 1.44
CA MET A 29 3.86 4.90 2.86
C MET A 29 4.56 3.81 3.70
N THR A 30 4.38 2.53 3.34
CA THR A 30 5.14 1.42 3.96
C THR A 30 6.64 1.61 3.71
N ARG A 31 7.05 1.99 2.49
CA ARG A 31 8.45 2.30 2.17
C ARG A 31 9.01 3.43 3.04
N GLU A 32 8.21 4.45 3.34
CA GLU A 32 8.64 5.59 4.14
C GLU A 32 8.61 5.34 5.65
N GLY A 33 8.11 4.19 6.12
CA GLY A 33 8.21 3.75 7.52
C GLY A 33 6.91 3.33 8.20
N ALA A 34 5.79 3.23 7.46
CA ALA A 34 4.58 2.60 7.97
C ALA A 34 4.84 1.11 8.21
N VAL A 35 4.26 0.54 9.27
CA VAL A 35 4.42 -0.88 9.59
C VAL A 35 3.75 -1.76 8.53
N ALA A 36 2.57 -1.34 8.10
CA ALA A 36 1.87 -1.95 6.99
C ALA A 36 1.06 -0.93 6.20
N SER A 37 0.75 -1.26 4.95
CA SER A 37 -0.28 -0.57 4.17
C SER A 37 -1.19 -1.55 3.48
N PHE A 38 -2.43 -1.11 3.31
CA PHE A 38 -3.47 -1.82 2.59
C PHE A 38 -3.97 -0.89 1.50
N GLY A 39 -3.77 -1.29 0.25
CA GLY A 39 -4.12 -0.42 -0.86
C GLY A 39 -4.15 -1.18 -2.17
N ILE A 40 -4.62 -0.50 -3.21
CA ILE A 40 -4.61 -1.11 -4.53
C ILE A 40 -3.20 -1.02 -5.11
N SER A 41 -2.74 -2.12 -5.68
CA SER A 41 -1.51 -2.17 -6.48
C SER A 41 -1.60 -1.22 -7.68
N PHE A 42 -0.59 -0.37 -7.88
CA PHE A 42 -0.48 0.46 -9.08
C PHE A 42 -0.45 -0.36 -10.37
N ALA A 43 0.09 -1.57 -10.33
CA ALA A 43 0.10 -2.47 -11.48
C ALA A 43 -1.32 -2.96 -11.81
N GLU A 44 -2.14 -3.30 -10.79
CA GLU A 44 -3.53 -3.69 -11.01
C GLU A 44 -4.40 -2.52 -11.48
N MET A 45 -4.15 -1.31 -10.99
CA MET A 45 -4.79 -0.09 -11.54
C MET A 45 -4.43 0.10 -13.02
N GLY A 46 -3.15 0.01 -13.37
CA GLY A 46 -2.69 0.14 -14.76
C GLY A 46 -3.27 -0.95 -15.67
N LYS A 47 -3.33 -2.19 -15.18
CA LYS A 47 -3.96 -3.31 -15.90
C LYS A 47 -5.44 -3.08 -16.15
N ALA A 48 -6.19 -2.66 -15.13
CA ALA A 48 -7.61 -2.36 -15.26
C ALA A 48 -7.84 -1.23 -16.29
N ALA A 49 -7.01 -0.18 -16.25
CA ALA A 49 -7.06 0.91 -17.23
C ALA A 49 -6.74 0.44 -18.66
N ALA A 50 -5.73 -0.41 -18.84
CA ALA A 50 -5.36 -0.95 -20.15
C ALA A 50 -6.46 -1.84 -20.75
N LEU A 51 -7.09 -2.70 -19.91
CA LEU A 51 -8.22 -3.52 -20.33
C LEU A 51 -9.43 -2.66 -20.73
N ALA A 52 -9.70 -1.60 -19.97
CA ALA A 52 -10.75 -0.65 -20.30
C ALA A 52 -10.47 0.06 -21.65
N ALA A 53 -9.24 0.55 -21.85
CA ALA A 53 -8.85 1.17 -23.11
C ALA A 53 -9.00 0.21 -24.30
N GLY A 54 -8.60 -1.05 -24.16
CA GLY A 54 -8.77 -2.07 -25.21
C GLY A 54 -10.24 -2.43 -25.49
N ALA A 55 -11.10 -2.43 -24.47
CA ALA A 55 -12.54 -2.65 -24.66
C ALA A 55 -13.19 -1.50 -25.45
N LEU A 56 -12.76 -0.26 -25.22
CA LEU A 56 -13.23 0.90 -25.99
C LEU A 56 -12.73 0.84 -27.45
N ASP A 57 -11.46 0.49 -27.65
CA ASP A 57 -10.85 0.38 -28.98
C ASP A 57 -11.52 -0.70 -29.86
N SER A 58 -11.97 -1.79 -29.25
CA SER A 58 -12.73 -2.86 -29.92
C SER A 58 -14.22 -2.54 -30.16
N GLY A 59 -14.66 -1.30 -29.90
CA GLY A 59 -16.04 -0.84 -30.11
C GLY A 59 -17.01 -1.19 -28.97
N GLY A 60 -16.50 -1.66 -27.84
CA GLY A 60 -17.28 -1.91 -26.64
C GLY A 60 -17.63 -0.64 -25.85
N SER A 61 -18.54 -0.78 -24.89
CA SER A 61 -18.88 0.27 -23.92
C SER A 61 -18.14 0.06 -22.60
N LEU A 62 -17.72 1.15 -21.96
CA LEU A 62 -17.10 1.11 -20.64
C LEU A 62 -18.12 1.34 -19.52
N PRO A 63 -17.95 0.68 -18.36
CA PRO A 63 -18.67 1.07 -17.16
C PRO A 63 -18.24 2.48 -16.75
N GLU A 64 -19.16 3.21 -16.10
CA GLU A 64 -18.90 4.58 -15.62
C GLU A 64 -17.73 4.64 -14.64
N THR A 65 -17.47 3.56 -13.90
CA THR A 65 -16.33 3.45 -12.99
C THR A 65 -15.68 2.07 -13.10
N VAL A 66 -14.35 2.06 -13.19
CA VAL A 66 -13.53 0.84 -13.21
C VAL A 66 -12.85 0.68 -11.86
N PHE A 67 -13.19 -0.38 -11.14
CA PHE A 67 -12.55 -0.73 -9.89
C PHE A 67 -11.50 -1.83 -10.10
N PRO A 68 -10.29 -1.66 -9.55
CA PRO A 68 -9.28 -2.72 -9.51
C PRO A 68 -9.76 -3.90 -8.67
N ALA A 69 -9.50 -5.12 -9.14
CA ALA A 69 -10.05 -6.33 -8.53
C ALA A 69 -9.31 -6.80 -7.27
N LYS A 70 -8.07 -6.32 -7.05
CA LYS A 70 -7.18 -6.82 -6.00
C LYS A 70 -6.58 -5.70 -5.18
N THR A 71 -6.63 -5.87 -3.87
CA THR A 71 -5.86 -5.11 -2.90
C THR A 71 -4.54 -5.84 -2.62
N GLU A 72 -3.52 -5.08 -2.25
CA GLU A 72 -2.18 -5.53 -1.88
C GLU A 72 -1.92 -5.08 -0.44
N THR A 73 -1.56 -6.04 0.42
CA THR A 73 -0.98 -5.76 1.74
C THR A 73 0.53 -5.64 1.60
N THR A 74 1.11 -4.52 2.01
CA THR A 74 2.56 -4.33 2.04
C THR A 74 3.05 -4.12 3.47
N LEU A 75 4.05 -4.88 3.89
CA LEU A 75 4.64 -4.85 5.24
C LEU A 75 6.05 -4.23 5.24
N ASN A 76 6.52 -3.76 6.40
CA ASN A 76 7.87 -3.26 6.62
C ASN A 76 8.51 -3.91 7.87
N ALA A 77 9.50 -4.78 7.65
CA ALA A 77 10.17 -5.50 8.72
C ALA A 77 10.99 -4.55 9.62
N ALA A 78 11.76 -3.62 9.05
CA ALA A 78 12.52 -2.65 9.82
C ALA A 78 11.64 -1.76 10.72
N ALA A 79 10.48 -1.33 10.23
CA ALA A 79 9.53 -0.54 11.01
C ALA A 79 8.91 -1.36 12.15
N ALA A 80 8.53 -2.61 11.88
CA ALA A 80 8.03 -3.53 12.91
C ALA A 80 9.08 -3.80 13.99
N ALA A 81 10.33 -4.08 13.60
CA ALA A 81 11.44 -4.32 14.52
C ALA A 81 11.73 -3.11 15.43
N LYS A 82 11.70 -1.88 14.90
CA LYS A 82 11.85 -0.64 15.70
C LYS A 82 10.79 -0.48 16.79
N LEU A 83 9.61 -1.06 16.56
CA LEU A 83 8.49 -1.05 17.48
C LEU A 83 8.45 -2.30 18.37
N GLY A 84 9.35 -3.27 18.19
CA GLY A 84 9.33 -4.54 18.90
C GLY A 84 8.17 -5.45 18.48
N LEU A 85 7.70 -5.30 17.24
CA LEU A 85 6.63 -6.10 16.66
C LEU A 85 7.20 -7.22 15.80
N GLU A 86 6.57 -8.39 15.88
CA GLU A 86 6.83 -9.53 15.00
C GLU A 86 5.58 -9.82 14.18
N PHE A 87 5.76 -10.10 12.89
CA PHE A 87 4.64 -10.48 12.03
C PHE A 87 4.37 -11.99 12.17
N PRO A 88 3.12 -12.39 12.47
CA PRO A 88 2.73 -13.79 12.41
C PRO A 88 2.96 -14.36 11.01
N ARG A 89 3.27 -15.66 10.91
CA ARG A 89 3.53 -16.31 9.63
C ARG A 89 2.36 -16.21 8.65
N SER A 90 1.12 -16.31 9.15
CA SER A 90 -0.09 -16.10 8.34
C SER A 90 -0.13 -14.73 7.67
N VAL A 91 0.36 -13.68 8.33
CA VAL A 91 0.39 -12.32 7.79
C VAL A 91 1.50 -12.17 6.75
N LEU A 92 2.63 -12.85 6.94
CA LEU A 92 3.73 -12.86 5.97
C LEU A 92 3.34 -13.62 4.69
N ASP A 93 2.63 -14.73 4.83
CA ASP A 93 2.18 -15.56 3.70
C ASP A 93 1.15 -14.83 2.82
N GLU A 94 0.33 -13.96 3.41
CA GLU A 94 -0.67 -13.13 2.71
C GLU A 94 -0.12 -11.79 2.19
N ALA A 95 1.08 -11.40 2.61
CA ALA A 95 1.66 -10.13 2.21
C ALA A 95 2.01 -10.13 0.71
N GLY A 96 1.46 -9.17 -0.03
CA GLY A 96 1.84 -8.96 -1.42
C GLY A 96 3.28 -8.45 -1.57
N TYR A 97 3.81 -7.78 -0.54
CA TYR A 97 5.19 -7.35 -0.50
C TYR A 97 5.70 -7.13 0.93
N LEU A 98 6.97 -7.45 1.17
CA LEU A 98 7.67 -7.17 2.43
C LEU A 98 8.91 -6.31 2.15
N PHE A 99 8.94 -5.10 2.71
CA PHE A 99 10.15 -4.29 2.77
C PHE A 99 11.07 -4.81 3.90
N PRO A 100 12.41 -4.78 3.68
CA PRO A 100 13.37 -5.12 4.71
C PRO A 100 13.33 -4.13 5.88
#